data_AF-A0A177QNG6-F1
#
_entry.id   AF-A0A177QNG6-F1
#
_cell.length_a   1.000
_cell.length_b   1.000
_cell.length_c   1.000
_cell.angle_alpha   90.00
_cell.angle_beta   90.00
_cell.angle_gamma   90.00
#
_symmetry.space_group_name_H-M   'P 1'
#
loop_
_entity.id
_entity.type
_entity.pdbx_description
1 polymer ?
#
loop_
_entity_poly.entity_id
_entity_poly.type
_entity_poly.pdbx_seq_one_letter_code
_entity_poly.pdbx_strand_id
1 'polypeptide(L)'
;MAERTEAKRPVNIDKELLAILCCPDTKQDVSLADEALIAKLNEAVTRGQLKNRANKPVTESLDGGLIRGDRKILYPIREDIPVMLIEEGIPLEGMI
;
A
#
# COMPACT_ATOMS: atom_id res chain seq x y z
N MET A 1 1.85 -36.93 -11.15
CA MET A 1 0.90 -36.10 -11.94
C MET A 1 0.19 -35.22 -10.93
N ALA A 2 0.84 -34.16 -10.43
CA ALA A 2 1.00 -32.85 -11.07
C ALA A 2 -0.33 -32.12 -11.27
N GLU A 3 -0.46 -31.03 -10.50
CA GLU A 3 -1.20 -29.80 -10.82
C GLU A 3 -2.70 -29.77 -10.50
N ARG A 4 -3.01 -29.32 -9.26
CA ARG A 4 -4.19 -28.47 -9.03
C ARG A 4 -3.74 -27.02 -9.03
N THR A 5 -3.81 -26.42 -10.20
CA THR A 5 -3.74 -24.97 -10.41
C THR A 5 -5.02 -24.36 -9.85
N GLU A 6 -4.99 -23.85 -8.62
CA GLU A 6 -6.01 -22.92 -8.15
C GLU A 6 -5.63 -21.52 -8.62
N ALA A 7 -6.17 -21.17 -9.79
CA ALA A 7 -6.11 -19.85 -10.38
C ALA A 7 -6.63 -18.81 -9.36
N LYS A 8 -5.77 -17.84 -9.04
CA LYS A 8 -6.07 -16.62 -8.28
C LYS A 8 -7.41 -16.06 -8.75
N ARG A 9 -8.42 -16.09 -7.89
CA ARG A 9 -9.68 -15.38 -8.10
C ARG A 9 -9.39 -13.88 -8.03
N PRO A 10 -9.88 -13.06 -8.97
CA PRO A 10 -9.81 -11.61 -8.83
C PRO A 10 -10.59 -11.23 -7.57
N VAL A 11 -10.00 -10.38 -6.75
CA VAL A 11 -10.59 -9.89 -5.50
C VAL A 11 -11.82 -9.04 -5.89
N ASN A 12 -13.01 -9.63 -5.84
CA ASN A 12 -14.26 -8.92 -6.10
C ASN A 12 -14.78 -8.36 -4.78
N ILE A 13 -14.24 -7.21 -4.37
CA ILE A 13 -14.74 -6.47 -3.22
C ILE A 13 -15.93 -5.63 -3.69
N ASP A 14 -17.11 -5.94 -3.17
CA ASP A 14 -18.34 -5.18 -3.39
C ASP A 14 -18.16 -3.71 -2.98
N LYS A 15 -18.60 -2.79 -3.85
CA LYS A 15 -18.50 -1.33 -3.63
C LYS A 15 -19.19 -0.86 -2.35
N GLU A 16 -20.23 -1.57 -1.91
CA GLU A 16 -20.93 -1.30 -0.65
C GLU A 16 -20.11 -1.73 0.58
N LEU A 17 -19.22 -2.73 0.45
CA LEU A 17 -18.28 -3.12 1.51
C LEU A 17 -17.13 -2.11 1.64
N LEU A 18 -16.66 -1.56 0.51
CA LEU A 18 -15.69 -0.45 0.46
C LEU A 18 -16.20 0.84 1.13
N ALA A 19 -17.50 1.10 1.07
CA ALA A 19 -18.12 2.24 1.77
C ALA A 19 -18.10 2.12 3.30
N ILE A 20 -17.90 0.90 3.83
CA ILE A 20 -17.75 0.63 5.27
C ILE A 20 -16.27 0.58 5.66
N LEU A 21 -15.37 0.18 4.75
CA LEU A 21 -13.91 0.11 4.91
C LEU A 21 -13.24 1.46 4.61
N CYS A 22 -13.52 2.41 5.47
CA CYS A 22 -12.93 3.75 5.49
C CYS A 22 -11.59 3.76 6.25
N CYS A 23 -10.63 4.62 5.89
CA CYS A 23 -9.40 4.82 6.69
C CYS A 23 -9.77 5.04 8.17
N PRO A 24 -9.25 4.25 9.13
CA PRO A 24 -9.71 4.27 10.53
C PRO A 24 -9.49 5.61 11.26
N ASP A 25 -8.66 6.49 10.69
CA ASP A 25 -8.30 7.79 11.25
C ASP A 25 -9.16 8.96 10.70
N THR A 26 -9.63 8.86 9.44
CA THR A 26 -10.23 10.02 8.72
C THR A 26 -11.38 9.69 7.78
N LYS A 27 -11.74 8.41 7.62
CA LYS A 27 -12.78 7.95 6.69
C LYS A 27 -12.61 8.39 5.24
N GLN A 28 -11.36 8.53 4.81
CA GLN A 28 -11.06 8.84 3.42
C GLN A 28 -10.95 7.55 2.61
N ASP A 29 -11.31 7.65 1.33
CA ASP A 29 -11.11 6.59 0.33
C ASP A 29 -9.62 6.23 0.23
N VAL A 30 -9.33 4.98 -0.11
CA VAL A 30 -7.98 4.52 -0.48
C VAL A 30 -8.01 4.02 -1.92
N SER A 31 -6.93 4.24 -2.66
CA SER A 31 -6.76 3.86 -4.05
C SER A 31 -5.46 3.08 -4.20
N LEU A 32 -5.42 2.12 -5.11
CA LEU A 32 -4.18 1.43 -5.42
C LEU A 32 -3.16 2.40 -6.02
N ALA A 33 -1.92 2.27 -5.58
CA ALA A 33 -0.78 3.00 -6.11
C ALA A 33 -0.40 2.48 -7.49
N ASP A 34 -0.03 3.38 -8.39
CA ASP A 34 0.57 3.02 -9.68
C ASP A 34 1.91 2.30 -9.48
N GLU A 35 2.19 1.32 -10.35
CA GLU A 35 3.46 0.58 -10.37
C GLU A 35 4.67 1.51 -10.49
N ALA A 36 4.54 2.63 -11.22
CA ALA A 36 5.59 3.64 -11.34
C ALA A 36 5.92 4.33 -10.00
N LEU A 37 4.92 4.54 -9.14
CA LEU A 37 5.13 5.08 -7.80
C LEU A 37 5.80 4.03 -6.91
N ILE A 38 5.36 2.77 -7.00
CA ILE A 38 5.97 1.66 -6.25
C ILE A 38 7.44 1.47 -6.62
N ALA A 39 7.78 1.56 -7.91
CA ALA A 39 9.18 1.52 -8.35
C ALA A 39 10.00 2.67 -7.72
N LYS A 40 9.51 3.91 -7.75
CA LYS A 40 10.17 5.06 -7.11
C LYS A 40 10.35 4.87 -5.61
N LEU A 41 9.33 4.32 -4.94
CA LEU A 41 9.38 4.04 -3.50
C LEU A 41 10.39 2.95 -3.19
N ASN A 42 10.40 1.85 -3.95
CA ASN A 42 11.38 0.77 -3.81
C ASN A 42 12.83 1.26 -4.06
N GLU A 43 13.02 2.19 -5.00
CA GLU A 43 14.31 2.86 -5.16
C GLU A 43 14.67 3.70 -3.92
N ALA A 44 13.72 4.44 -3.34
CA ALA A 44 13.96 5.22 -2.13
C ALA A 44 14.21 4.34 -0.89
N VAL A 45 13.54 3.17 -0.79
CA VAL A 45 13.82 2.11 0.20
C VAL A 45 15.26 1.64 0.06
N THR A 46 15.67 1.31 -1.17
CA THR A 46 17.03 0.83 -1.46
C THR A 46 18.08 1.89 -1.12
N ARG A 47 17.78 3.17 -1.34
CA ARG A 47 18.62 4.29 -0.92
C ARG A 47 18.60 4.56 0.60
N GLY A 48 17.74 3.88 1.37
CA GLY A 48 17.55 4.13 2.79
C GLY A 48 16.95 5.51 3.10
N GLN A 49 16.31 6.14 2.11
CA GLN A 49 15.72 7.47 2.21
C GLN A 49 14.22 7.43 2.50
N LEU A 50 13.59 6.26 2.33
CA LEU A 50 12.17 6.09 2.63
C LEU A 50 11.96 5.83 4.13
N LYS A 51 11.07 6.59 4.75
CA LYS A 51 10.67 6.42 6.15
C LYS A 51 9.16 6.29 6.23
N ASN A 52 8.68 5.47 7.16
CA ASN A 52 7.26 5.41 7.50
C ASN A 52 6.87 6.56 8.45
N ARG A 53 5.59 6.65 8.80
CA ARG A 53 5.04 7.66 9.71
C ARG A 53 5.67 7.57 11.10
N ALA A 54 6.07 6.38 11.54
CA ALA A 54 6.83 6.18 12.77
C ALA A 54 8.31 6.62 12.69
N ASN A 55 8.71 7.31 11.61
CA ASN A 55 10.11 7.71 11.34
C ASN A 55 11.10 6.54 11.24
N LYS A 56 10.61 5.31 11.10
CA LYS A 56 11.45 4.14 10.89
C LYS A 56 11.80 4.04 9.39
N PRO A 57 13.06 3.73 9.06
CA PRO A 57 13.44 3.48 7.68
C PRO A 57 12.69 2.26 7.17
N VAL A 58 12.08 2.39 5.99
CA VAL A 58 11.48 1.26 5.30
C VAL A 58 12.62 0.54 4.61
N THR A 59 12.90 -0.69 5.06
CA THR A 59 13.94 -1.57 4.48
C THR A 59 13.34 -2.68 3.63
N GLU A 60 12.02 -2.85 3.71
CA GLU A 60 11.29 -3.90 3.01
C GLU A 60 10.74 -3.35 1.70
N SER A 61 10.86 -4.16 0.65
CA SER A 61 10.27 -3.88 -0.66
C SER A 61 8.75 -3.85 -0.56
N LEU A 62 8.14 -3.02 -1.38
CA LEU A 62 6.70 -2.96 -1.57
C LEU A 62 6.33 -3.73 -2.84
N ASP A 63 5.42 -4.70 -2.73
CA ASP A 63 4.76 -5.32 -3.90
C ASP A 63 3.76 -4.36 -4.52
N GLY A 64 3.09 -3.57 -3.68
CA GLY A 64 2.11 -2.58 -4.07
C GLY A 64 1.90 -1.54 -2.97
N GLY A 65 0.91 -0.69 -3.15
CA GLY A 65 0.57 0.31 -2.14
C GLY A 65 -0.88 0.76 -2.26
N LEU A 66 -1.45 1.17 -1.14
CA LEU A 66 -2.74 1.84 -1.08
C LEU A 66 -2.51 3.31 -0.71
N ILE A 67 -2.68 4.19 -1.69
CA ILE A 67 -2.66 5.63 -1.51
C ILE A 67 -3.97 6.06 -0.87
N ARG A 68 -3.90 6.75 0.25
CA ARG A 68 -5.07 7.43 0.83
C ARG A 68 -5.56 8.53 -0.11
N GLY A 69 -6.84 8.85 -0.14
CA GLY A 69 -7.45 9.77 -1.12
C GLY A 69 -6.84 11.17 -1.13
N ASP A 70 -6.33 11.64 0.00
CA ASP A 70 -5.56 12.88 0.15
C ASP A 70 -4.11 12.78 -0.37
N ARG A 71 -3.70 11.62 -0.85
CA ARG A 71 -2.37 11.25 -1.39
C ARG A 71 -1.19 11.54 -0.47
N LYS A 72 -1.43 11.90 0.79
CA LYS A 72 -0.36 12.15 1.76
C LYS A 72 0.25 10.90 2.36
N ILE A 73 -0.49 9.80 2.43
CA ILE A 73 -0.05 8.54 3.02
C ILE A 73 -0.29 7.40 2.05
N LEU A 74 0.71 6.54 1.89
CA LEU A 74 0.62 5.26 1.20
C LEU A 74 0.82 4.12 2.20
N TYR A 75 -0.10 3.18 2.22
CA TYR A 75 0.05 1.94 2.98
C TYR A 75 0.71 0.89 2.09
N PRO A 76 1.85 0.32 2.48
CA PRO A 76 2.51 -0.71 1.67
C PRO A 76 1.66 -1.97 1.59
N ILE A 77 1.67 -2.62 0.44
CA ILE A 77 1.19 -3.99 0.27
C ILE A 77 2.43 -4.88 0.21
N ARG A 78 2.48 -5.89 1.09
CA ARG A 78 3.54 -6.89 1.15
C ARG A 78 2.89 -8.26 1.09
N GLU A 79 3.40 -9.14 0.23
CA GLU A 79 2.83 -10.50 0.07
C GLU A 79 1.33 -10.49 -0.26
N ASP A 80 0.86 -9.52 -1.05
CA ASP A 80 -0.58 -9.30 -1.37
C ASP A 80 -1.43 -8.85 -0.16
N ILE A 81 -0.82 -8.63 1.01
CA ILE A 81 -1.49 -8.17 2.23
C ILE A 81 -1.27 -6.66 2.40
N PRO A 82 -2.34 -5.84 2.35
CA PRO A 82 -2.24 -4.41 2.63
C PRO A 82 -2.00 -4.17 4.11
N VAL A 83 -0.85 -3.57 4.43
CA VAL A 83 -0.49 -3.20 5.79
C VAL A 83 -1.16 -1.88 6.14
N MET A 84 -2.43 -1.95 6.57
CA MET A 84 -3.21 -0.78 7.03
C MET A 84 -2.85 -0.34 8.46
N LEU A 85 -1.57 -0.37 8.81
CA LEU A 85 -1.09 0.14 10.10
C LEU A 85 -0.70 1.60 9.95
N ILE A 86 -1.19 2.45 10.85
CA ILE A 86 -0.92 3.89 10.84
C ILE A 86 0.58 4.18 10.94
N GLU A 87 1.30 3.39 11.75
CA GLU A 87 2.74 3.50 11.95
C GLU A 87 3.55 3.13 10.70
N GLU A 88 3.07 2.15 9.93
CA GLU A 88 3.69 1.68 8.68
C GLU A 88 3.31 2.53 7.46
N GLY A 89 2.31 3.42 7.59
CA GLY A 89 1.94 4.34 6.53
C GLY A 89 3.13 5.19 6.11
N ILE A 90 3.42 5.21 4.82
CA ILE A 90 4.53 5.93 4.22
C ILE A 90 4.04 7.32 3.82
N PRO A 91 4.52 8.39 4.44
CA PRO A 91 4.22 9.74 3.98
C PRO A 91 4.80 9.93 2.57
N LEU A 92 3.94 10.29 1.62
CA LEU A 92 4.34 10.65 0.25
C LEU A 92 4.75 12.13 0.14
N GLU A 93 4.73 12.86 1.26
CA GLU A 93 5.06 14.27 1.34
C GLU A 93 6.50 14.52 0.87
N GLY A 94 6.64 15.16 -0.30
CA GLY A 94 7.93 15.43 -0.96
C GLY A 94 8.33 14.47 -2.09
N MET A 95 7.49 13.48 -2.44
CA MET A 95 7.74 12.54 -3.57
C MET A 95 6.78 12.71 -4.76
N ILE A 96 5.73 13.53 -4.61
CA ILE A 96 4.69 13.85 -5.59
C ILE A 96 4.44 15.35 -5.65
#